data_AF-A0A6N7PX42-F1
#
_entry.id   AF-A0A6N7PX42-F1
#
_cell.length_a   1.000
_cell.length_b   1.000
_cell.length_c   1.000
_cell.angle_alpha   90.00
_cell.angle_beta   90.00
_cell.angle_gamma   90.00
#
_symmetry.space_group_name_H-M   'P 1'
#
loop_
_entity.id
_entity.type
_entity.pdbx_description
1 polymer ?
#
loop_
_entity_poly.entity_id
_entity_poly.type
_entity_poly.pdbx_seq_one_letter_code
_entity_poly.pdbx_strand_id
1 'polypeptide(L)'
;MGKMNHRSNDLPFWGADLGPEDRPGVPRETSPHPMGNTPAQQPLEDAARTRPEKTRMTPVFSTALPPRGLAGKLRLIAYAIPDHHTSHWMLVLAADRVDVIEGLIRRRP
;
A
#
# COMPACT_ATOMS: atom_id res chain seq x y z
N MET A 1 36.63 40.13 -12.68
CA MET A 1 35.29 39.55 -12.42
C MET A 1 34.94 38.65 -13.61
N GLY A 2 35.20 37.35 -13.53
CA GLY A 2 35.07 36.42 -14.66
C GLY A 2 33.60 36.10 -14.96
N LYS A 3 33.18 36.24 -16.22
CA LYS A 3 31.82 35.87 -16.66
C LYS A 3 31.70 34.35 -16.66
N MET A 4 30.84 33.80 -15.80
CA MET A 4 30.45 32.39 -15.87
C MET A 4 29.47 32.20 -17.03
N ASN A 5 29.89 31.48 -18.06
CA ASN A 5 29.05 31.13 -19.19
C ASN A 5 28.25 29.87 -18.84
N HIS A 6 27.09 30.01 -18.20
CA HIS A 6 26.17 28.89 -18.04
C HIS A 6 25.50 28.62 -19.40
N ARG A 7 25.67 27.41 -19.96
CA ARG A 7 24.78 27.02 -21.07
C ARG A 7 23.39 26.84 -20.47
N SER A 8 22.34 27.19 -21.22
CA SER A 8 20.95 27.04 -20.76
C SER A 8 20.65 25.63 -20.25
N ASN A 9 21.33 24.61 -20.80
CA ASN A 9 21.18 23.20 -20.44
C ASN A 9 21.75 22.82 -19.07
N ASP A 10 22.54 23.68 -18.42
CA ASP A 10 23.17 23.40 -17.13
C ASP A 10 22.27 23.80 -15.94
N LEU A 11 21.09 24.38 -16.19
CA LEU A 11 20.13 24.73 -15.16
C LEU A 11 19.33 23.49 -14.72
N PRO A 12 19.10 23.29 -13.42
CA PRO A 12 18.37 22.11 -12.93
C PRO A 12 16.91 22.02 -13.39
N PHE A 13 16.36 23.08 -14.00
CA PHE A 13 14.97 23.17 -14.49
C PHE A 13 14.89 23.33 -16.02
N TRP A 14 16.01 23.24 -16.73
CA TRP A 14 16.02 23.33 -18.18
C TRP A 14 15.16 22.21 -18.79
N GLY A 15 14.28 22.58 -19.72
CA GLY A 15 13.47 21.62 -20.48
C GLY A 15 12.07 21.32 -19.94
N ALA A 16 11.61 21.98 -18.87
CA ALA A 16 10.25 21.79 -18.33
C ALA A 16 9.13 22.22 -19.31
N ASP A 17 9.39 23.26 -20.11
CA ASP A 17 8.45 23.80 -21.11
C ASP A 17 8.54 23.10 -22.49
N LEU A 18 9.44 22.11 -22.64
CA LEU A 18 9.53 21.34 -23.88
C LEU A 18 8.23 20.57 -24.15
N GLY A 19 8.02 20.14 -25.40
CA GLY A 19 6.95 19.19 -25.73
C GLY A 19 7.06 17.96 -24.81
N PRO A 20 5.94 17.33 -24.39
CA PRO A 20 5.97 16.17 -23.50
C PRO A 20 6.98 15.09 -23.91
N GLU A 21 7.17 14.87 -25.21
CA GLU A 21 8.14 13.96 -25.84
C GLU A 21 9.62 14.30 -25.57
N ASP A 22 9.92 15.57 -25.34
CA ASP A 22 11.28 16.11 -25.17
C ASP A 22 11.60 16.43 -23.69
N ARG A 23 10.63 16.20 -22.79
CA ARG A 23 10.81 16.45 -21.35
C ARG A 23 11.62 15.34 -20.70
N PRO A 24 12.64 15.67 -19.90
CA PRO A 24 13.30 14.68 -19.06
C PRO A 24 12.28 14.09 -18.06
N GLY A 25 12.10 12.77 -18.09
CA GLY A 25 11.21 12.05 -17.16
C GLY A 25 9.80 11.76 -17.67
N VAL A 26 9.52 11.91 -18.98
CA VAL A 26 8.28 11.47 -19.62
C VAL A 26 8.56 10.24 -20.53
N PRO A 27 7.72 9.19 -20.48
CA PRO A 27 6.61 9.00 -19.56
C PRO A 27 7.08 8.76 -18.13
N ARG A 28 6.34 9.33 -17.18
CA ARG A 28 6.63 9.20 -15.74
C ARG A 28 6.49 7.76 -15.24
N GLU A 29 5.66 6.98 -15.92
CA GLU A 29 5.31 5.61 -15.57
C GLU A 29 5.68 4.67 -16.70
N THR A 30 6.51 3.67 -16.39
CA THR A 30 6.77 2.53 -17.27
C THR A 30 5.78 1.43 -16.93
N SER A 31 5.27 0.73 -17.95
CA SER A 31 4.42 -0.44 -17.71
C SER A 31 5.16 -1.44 -16.79
N PRO A 32 4.49 -1.99 -15.76
CA PRO A 32 5.13 -2.93 -14.85
C PRO A 32 5.69 -4.11 -15.63
N HIS A 33 7.02 -4.29 -15.61
CA HIS A 33 7.65 -5.48 -16.16
C HIS A 33 7.69 -6.53 -15.05
N PRO A 34 7.13 -7.73 -15.25
CA PRO A 34 7.21 -8.78 -14.26
C PRO A 34 8.68 -9.16 -14.06
N MET A 35 9.20 -8.96 -12.85
CA MET A 35 10.49 -9.53 -12.48
C MET A 35 10.32 -11.05 -12.51
N GLY A 36 11.01 -11.73 -13.43
CA GLY A 36 10.73 -13.11 -13.84
C GLY A 36 10.85 -14.19 -12.76
N ASN A 37 11.22 -13.84 -11.54
CA ASN A 37 11.40 -14.72 -10.40
C ASN A 37 10.33 -14.48 -9.31
N THR A 38 9.05 -14.52 -9.70
CA THR A 38 7.97 -14.45 -8.72
C THR A 38 8.04 -15.68 -7.79
N PRO A 39 8.09 -15.50 -6.46
CA PRO A 39 8.16 -16.63 -5.54
C PRO A 39 6.90 -17.49 -5.60
N ALA A 40 7.02 -18.75 -5.18
CA ALA A 40 5.88 -19.65 -5.05
C ALA A 40 4.83 -19.06 -4.09
N GLN A 41 3.55 -19.32 -4.37
CA GLN A 41 2.45 -18.81 -3.55
C GLN A 41 2.46 -19.47 -2.17
N GLN A 42 2.45 -18.65 -1.12
CA GLN A 42 2.31 -19.13 0.26
C GLN A 42 0.95 -19.80 0.47
N PRO A 43 0.86 -20.86 1.31
CA PRO A 43 -0.39 -21.53 1.62
C PRO A 43 -1.46 -20.56 2.14
N LEU A 44 -2.67 -20.66 1.60
CA LEU A 44 -3.78 -19.80 1.96
C LEU A 44 -4.61 -20.44 3.07
N GLU A 45 -4.19 -20.25 4.33
CA GLU A 45 -4.89 -20.82 5.49
C GLU A 45 -6.20 -20.08 5.81
N ASP A 46 -6.23 -18.76 5.60
CA ASP A 46 -7.40 -17.91 5.86
C ASP A 46 -7.72 -17.04 4.63
N ALA A 47 -8.67 -17.48 3.79
CA ALA A 47 -9.14 -16.69 2.64
C ALA A 47 -9.80 -15.34 3.03
N ALA A 48 -10.08 -15.13 4.32
CA ALA A 48 -10.83 -13.99 4.84
C ALA A 48 -10.07 -12.65 4.85
N ARG A 49 -8.80 -12.62 4.40
CA ARG A 49 -7.98 -11.39 4.31
C ARG A 49 -7.90 -10.83 2.89
N THR A 50 -8.68 -11.39 1.96
CA THR A 50 -8.66 -10.97 0.56
C THR A 50 -9.60 -9.80 0.37
N ARG A 51 -9.10 -8.73 -0.23
CA ARG A 51 -9.96 -7.65 -0.73
C ARG A 51 -10.87 -8.20 -1.82
N PRO A 52 -12.16 -7.84 -1.85
CA PRO A 52 -13.08 -8.31 -2.87
C PRO A 52 -12.63 -7.92 -4.29
N GLU A 53 -11.90 -6.81 -4.44
CA GLU A 53 -11.41 -6.36 -5.75
C GLU A 53 -10.17 -7.10 -6.27
N LYS A 54 -9.48 -7.91 -5.46
CA LYS A 54 -8.24 -8.58 -5.89
C LYS A 54 -8.55 -9.93 -6.55
N THR A 55 -8.40 -9.98 -7.87
CA THR A 55 -8.51 -11.21 -8.67
C THR A 55 -7.45 -12.27 -8.32
N ARG A 56 -6.27 -11.86 -7.87
CA ARG A 56 -5.18 -12.77 -7.44
C ARG A 56 -4.51 -12.27 -6.17
N MET A 57 -4.27 -13.19 -5.24
CA MET A 57 -3.51 -12.92 -4.01
C MET A 57 -2.05 -12.66 -4.36
N THR A 58 -1.39 -11.80 -3.59
CA THR A 58 0.07 -11.68 -3.67
C THR A 58 0.71 -13.00 -3.22
N PRO A 59 1.78 -13.47 -3.88
CA PRO A 59 2.42 -14.75 -3.54
C PRO A 59 2.93 -14.81 -2.10
N VAL A 60 3.42 -13.68 -1.60
CA VAL A 60 3.93 -13.52 -0.23
C VAL A 60 3.09 -12.49 0.51
N PHE A 61 2.70 -12.81 1.74
CA PHE A 61 1.96 -11.97 2.65
C PHE A 61 2.35 -12.28 4.10
N SER A 62 2.13 -11.31 5.00
CA SER A 62 2.43 -11.52 6.41
C SER A 62 1.37 -12.37 7.09
N THR A 63 1.81 -13.34 7.89
CA THR A 63 0.97 -14.19 8.75
C THR A 63 1.22 -13.97 10.24
N ALA A 64 2.13 -13.03 10.59
CA ALA A 64 2.65 -12.86 11.96
C ALA A 64 1.58 -12.51 13.01
N LEU A 65 0.52 -11.79 12.62
CA LEU A 65 -0.60 -11.47 13.50
C LEU A 65 -1.90 -12.00 12.90
N PRO A 66 -2.31 -13.24 13.23
CA PRO A 66 -3.63 -13.71 12.87
C PRO A 66 -4.69 -12.90 13.64
N PRO A 67 -5.86 -12.64 13.03
CA PRO A 67 -6.96 -11.97 13.71
C PRO A 67 -7.43 -12.78 14.91
N ARG A 68 -7.47 -12.16 16.09
CA ARG A 68 -7.93 -12.79 17.34
C ARG A 68 -8.90 -11.86 18.07
N GLY A 69 -9.72 -12.45 18.94
CA GLY A 69 -10.69 -11.69 19.74
C GLY A 69 -11.77 -10.99 18.91
N LEU A 70 -12.46 -10.04 19.53
CA LEU A 70 -13.47 -9.20 18.89
C LEU A 70 -12.82 -8.24 17.89
N ALA A 71 -11.65 -7.70 18.22
CA ALA A 71 -10.90 -6.82 17.31
C ALA A 71 -10.56 -7.52 15.99
N GLY A 72 -10.18 -8.81 16.04
CA GLY A 72 -9.95 -9.63 14.85
C GLY A 72 -11.20 -9.79 13.99
N LYS A 73 -12.36 -10.07 14.61
CA LYS A 73 -13.64 -10.19 13.89
C LYS A 73 -14.05 -8.89 13.20
N LEU A 74 -13.85 -7.75 13.87
CA LEU A 74 -14.09 -6.44 13.26
C LEU A 74 -13.19 -6.23 12.04
N ARG A 75 -11.91 -6.59 12.10
CA ARG A 75 -11.02 -6.49 10.93
C ARG A 75 -11.48 -7.37 9.77
N LEU A 76 -11.96 -8.59 10.04
CA LEU A 76 -12.51 -9.46 8.98
C LEU A 76 -13.73 -8.82 8.28
N ILE A 77 -14.63 -8.19 9.05
CA ILE A 77 -15.78 -7.48 8.48
C ILE A 77 -15.31 -6.25 7.68
N ALA A 78 -14.31 -5.51 8.18
CA ALA A 78 -13.78 -4.34 7.49
C ALA A 78 -13.25 -4.71 6.10
N TYR A 79 -12.45 -5.78 6.01
CA TYR A 79 -11.84 -6.21 4.75
C TYR A 79 -12.83 -6.85 3.75
N ALA A 80 -14.06 -7.15 4.17
CA ALA A 80 -15.15 -7.50 3.26
C ALA A 80 -15.75 -6.26 2.56
N ILE A 81 -15.51 -5.05 3.08
CA ILE A 81 -15.97 -3.78 2.51
C ILE A 81 -14.86 -3.21 1.61
N PRO A 82 -15.18 -2.72 0.39
CA PRO A 82 -14.21 -2.02 -0.45
C PRO A 82 -13.62 -0.78 0.26
N ASP A 83 -12.34 -0.53 0.05
CA ASP A 83 -11.60 0.53 0.75
C ASP A 83 -12.02 1.96 0.42
N HIS A 84 -12.64 2.19 -0.73
CA HIS A 84 -13.18 3.49 -1.11
C HIS A 84 -14.41 3.88 -0.26
N HIS A 85 -15.02 2.94 0.45
CA HIS A 85 -16.09 3.26 1.39
C HIS A 85 -15.53 3.70 2.74
N THR A 86 -16.06 4.80 3.27
CA THR A 86 -15.69 5.30 4.60
C THR A 86 -15.94 4.28 5.72
N SER A 87 -16.96 3.42 5.57
CA SER A 87 -17.28 2.37 6.55
C SER A 87 -16.12 1.39 6.76
N HIS A 88 -15.33 1.06 5.72
CA HIS A 88 -14.13 0.25 5.84
C HIS A 88 -13.18 0.85 6.89
N TRP A 89 -12.81 2.11 6.70
CA TRP A 89 -11.88 2.81 7.57
C TRP A 89 -12.42 3.02 8.99
N MET A 90 -13.70 3.37 9.11
CA MET A 90 -14.32 3.54 10.42
C MET A 90 -14.30 2.24 11.23
N LEU A 91 -14.50 1.09 10.55
CA LEU A 91 -14.46 -0.21 11.21
C LEU A 91 -13.03 -0.62 11.60
N VAL A 92 -12.02 -0.34 10.77
CA VAL A 92 -10.61 -0.56 11.11
C VAL A 92 -10.22 0.24 12.35
N LEU A 93 -10.56 1.53 12.40
CA LEU A 93 -10.28 2.39 13.56
C LEU A 93 -11.00 1.90 14.82
N ALA A 94 -12.25 1.45 14.70
CA ALA A 94 -12.98 0.85 15.82
C ALA A 94 -12.30 -0.44 16.31
N ALA A 95 -11.81 -1.27 15.39
CA ALA A 95 -11.09 -2.49 15.73
C ALA A 95 -9.83 -2.20 16.55
N ASP A 96 -9.08 -1.15 16.21
CA ASP A 96 -7.88 -0.74 16.95
C ASP A 96 -8.21 -0.33 18.39
N ARG A 97 -9.35 0.35 18.60
CA ARG A 97 -9.80 0.71 19.96
C ARG A 97 -10.19 -0.52 20.78
N VAL A 98 -10.90 -1.47 20.16
CA VAL A 98 -11.28 -2.73 20.81
C VAL A 98 -10.03 -3.55 21.18
N ASP A 99 -9.05 -3.62 20.30
CA ASP A 99 -7.80 -4.38 20.52
C ASP A 99 -7.04 -3.89 21.77
N VAL A 100 -6.94 -2.56 21.93
CA VAL A 100 -6.33 -1.95 23.11
C VAL A 100 -7.10 -2.30 24.38
N ILE A 101 -8.44 -2.23 24.34
CA ILE A 101 -9.29 -2.56 25.48
C ILE A 101 -9.16 -4.05 25.85
N GLU A 102 -9.23 -4.95 24.87
CA GLU A 102 -9.04 -6.39 25.05
C GLU A 102 -7.66 -6.70 25.63
N GLY A 103 -6.62 -6.01 25.16
CA GLY A 103 -5.26 -6.11 25.68
C GLY A 103 -5.17 -5.65 27.14
N LEU A 104 -5.83 -4.55 27.49
CA LEU A 104 -5.85 -4.01 28.86
C LEU A 104 -6.57 -4.96 29.82
N ILE A 105 -7.75 -5.47 29.43
CA ILE A 105 -8.53 -6.41 30.26
C ILE A 105 -7.71 -7.67 30.54
N ARG A 106 -7.06 -8.23 29.52
CA ARG A 106 -6.25 -9.45 29.64
C ARG A 106 -5.01 -9.28 30.53
N ARG A 107 -4.45 -8.07 30.60
CA ARG A 107 -3.25 -7.76 31.39
C ARG A 107 -3.55 -7.41 32.85
N ARG A 108 -4.81 -7.22 33.23
CA ARG A 108 -5.15 -7.05 34.64
C ARG A 108 -5.04 -8.40 35.36
N PRO A 109 -4.37 -8.47 36.52
CA PRO A 109 -4.23 -9.69 37.32
C PRO A 109 -5.58 -10.17 37.86
#